data_AF-A0A7J2H852-F1
#
_entry.id   AF-A0A7J2H852-F1
#
_cell.length_a   1.000
_cell.length_b   1.000
_cell.length_c   1.000
_cell.angle_alpha   90.00
_cell.angle_beta   90.00
_cell.angle_gamma   90.00
#
_symmetry.space_group_name_H-M   'P 1'
#
loop_
_entity.id
_entity.type
_entity.pdbx_description
1 polymer ?
#
loop_
_entity_poly.entity_id
_entity_poly.type
_entity_poly.pdbx_seq_one_letter_code
_entity_poly.pdbx_strand_id
1 'polypeptide(L)' 'MCWEEVGETTCRLCGRLVCREHVRGGVCEACRTCLCELCGTSLSTGYCTVCGRLVCEKCSVELGVARVCVDCYAKETS' A
#
# COMPACT_ATOMS: atom_id res chain seq x y z
N MET A 1 17.81 -4.77 1.09
CA MET A 1 18.59 -4.14 2.17
C MET A 1 19.80 -3.53 1.51
N CYS A 2 20.01 -2.21 1.63
CA CYS A 2 21.19 -1.56 1.06
C CYS A 2 22.36 -1.84 1.99
N TRP A 3 23.40 -2.47 1.46
CA TRP A 3 24.62 -2.80 2.21
C TRP A 3 25.73 -1.76 2.01
N GLU A 4 25.47 -0.71 1.21
CA GLU A 4 26.35 0.42 1.00
C GLU A 4 25.82 1.65 1.77
N GLU A 5 26.73 2.31 2.46
CA GLU A 5 26.53 3.18 3.63
C GLU A 5 25.72 4.47 3.43
N VAL A 6 25.13 4.75 2.27
CA VAL A 6 24.35 5.99 2.09
C VAL A 6 23.17 5.77 1.15
N GLY A 7 21.96 5.75 1.70
CA GLY A 7 20.78 5.93 0.86
C GLY A 7 20.83 7.32 0.21
N GLU A 8 20.63 7.40 -1.09
CA GLU A 8 20.80 8.66 -1.83
C GLU A 8 19.50 9.44 -1.99
N THR A 9 18.35 8.80 -1.78
CA THR A 9 17.04 9.39 -2.05
C THR A 9 16.01 9.04 -0.98
N THR A 10 15.10 9.97 -0.71
CA THR A 10 14.01 9.78 0.26
C THR A 10 12.75 9.26 -0.44
N CYS A 11 12.15 8.20 0.11
CA CYS A 11 10.85 7.72 -0.36
C CYS A 11 9.74 8.70 0.07
N ARG A 12 8.92 9.16 -0.88
CA ARG A 12 7.82 10.09 -0.60
C ARG A 12 6.68 9.50 0.24
N LEU A 13 6.59 8.17 0.35
CA LEU A 13 5.50 7.49 1.08
C LEU A 13 5.89 7.14 2.52
N CYS A 14 7.09 6.61 2.75
CA CYS A 14 7.52 6.20 4.10
C CYS A 14 8.62 7.08 4.70
N GLY A 15 9.15 8.05 3.95
CA GLY A 15 10.21 8.96 4.42
C GLY A 15 11.58 8.30 4.61
N ARG A 16 11.73 7.01 4.32
CA ARG A 16 13.02 6.31 4.47
C ARG A 16 14.01 6.76 3.40
N LEU A 17 15.27 6.82 3.80
CA LEU A 17 16.41 6.98 2.90
C LEU A 17 16.72 5.63 2.23
N VAL A 18 16.76 5.60 0.90
CA VAL A 18 16.85 4.39 0.10
C VAL A 18 17.85 4.63 -1.04
N CYS A 19 18.59 3.59 -1.44
CA CYS A 19 19.48 3.66 -2.61
C CYS A 19 18.68 3.99 -3.87
N ARG A 20 19.29 4.75 -4.79
CA ARG A 20 18.62 5.22 -6.00
C ARG A 20 18.07 4.09 -6.88
N GLU A 21 18.77 2.96 -6.90
CA GLU A 21 18.37 1.75 -7.63
C GLU A 21 17.02 1.17 -7.18
N HIS A 22 16.71 1.25 -5.88
CA HIS A 22 15.50 0.71 -5.25
C HIS A 22 14.35 1.73 -5.17
N VAL A 23 14.50 2.89 -5.83
CA VAL A 23 13.46 3.91 -5.94
C VAL A 23 13.02 4.06 -7.38
N ARG A 24 11.71 4.05 -7.59
CA ARG A 24 11.06 4.28 -8.89
C ARG A 24 9.92 5.27 -8.69
N GLY A 25 9.92 6.37 -9.44
CA GLY A 25 8.91 7.43 -9.31
C GLY A 25 8.85 8.06 -7.92
N GLY A 26 9.99 8.14 -7.21
CA GLY A 26 10.06 8.68 -5.84
C GLY A 26 9.49 7.76 -4.75
N VAL A 27 9.14 6.52 -5.09
CA VAL A 27 8.64 5.51 -4.14
C VAL A 27 9.61 4.33 -4.11
N CYS A 28 9.97 3.87 -2.91
CA CYS A 28 10.80 2.69 -2.75
C CYS A 28 10.04 1.41 -3.14
N GLU A 29 10.78 0.38 -3.56
CA GLU A 29 10.19 -0.91 -3.97
C GLU A 29 9.30 -1.52 -2.88
N ALA A 30 9.71 -1.45 -1.61
CA ALA A 30 8.90 -1.95 -0.50
C ALA A 30 7.54 -1.23 -0.38
N CYS A 31 7.52 0.10 -0.53
CA CYS A 31 6.26 0.84 -0.53
C CYS A 31 5.41 0.52 -1.75
N ARG A 32 6.04 0.27 -2.92
CA ARG A 32 5.31 -0.14 -4.13
C ARG A 32 4.60 -1.48 -3.96
N THR A 33 5.21 -2.45 -3.27
CA THR A 33 4.58 -3.75 -2.99
C THR A 33 3.45 -3.66 -1.97
N CYS A 34 3.38 -2.56 -1.21
CA CYS A 34 2.35 -2.31 -0.20
C CYS A 34 1.33 -1.27 -0.64
N LEU A 35 1.24 -0.96 -1.94
CA LEU A 35 0.21 -0.07 -2.45
C LEU A 35 -1.15 -0.77 -2.42
N CYS A 36 -2.20 0.02 -2.23
CA CYS A 36 -3.56 -0.45 -2.39
C CYS A 36 -3.76 -0.98 -3.81
N GLU A 37 -4.26 -2.20 -3.92
CA GLU A 37 -4.49 -2.87 -5.21
C GLU A 37 -5.73 -2.32 -5.96
N LEU A 38 -6.50 -1.42 -5.35
CA LEU A 38 -7.63 -0.74 -5.99
C LEU A 38 -7.20 0.57 -6.64
N CYS A 39 -6.59 1.48 -5.87
CA CYS A 39 -6.20 2.80 -6.39
C CYS A 39 -4.76 2.87 -6.90
N GLY A 40 -3.86 2.00 -6.44
CA GLY A 40 -2.45 2.01 -6.81
C GLY A 40 -1.66 3.23 -6.32
N THR A 41 -2.26 4.13 -5.54
CA THR A 41 -1.63 5.42 -5.16
C THR A 41 -1.28 5.54 -3.68
N SER A 42 -2.04 4.87 -2.80
CA SER A 42 -1.90 4.97 -1.34
C SER A 42 -1.39 3.67 -0.75
N LEU A 43 -0.63 3.74 0.35
CA LEU A 43 -0.23 2.55 1.09
C LEU A 43 -1.46 1.85 1.67
N SER A 44 -1.43 0.52 1.65
CA SER A 44 -2.46 -0.31 2.25
C SER A 44 -2.41 -0.20 3.78
N THR A 45 -3.55 0.01 4.40
CA THR A 45 -3.71 -0.01 5.86
C THR A 45 -4.05 -1.41 6.36
N GLY A 46 -4.46 -2.32 5.48
CA GLY A 46 -4.68 -3.73 5.75
C GLY A 46 -5.09 -4.48 4.49
N TYR A 47 -5.72 -5.63 4.65
CA TYR A 47 -6.24 -6.44 3.57
C TYR A 47 -7.77 -6.58 3.67
N CYS A 48 -8.42 -6.77 2.52
CA CYS A 48 -9.83 -7.14 2.46
C CYS A 48 -10.02 -8.55 3.00
N THR A 49 -10.86 -8.73 4.02
CA THR A 49 -11.14 -10.06 4.60
C THR A 49 -11.88 -11.01 3.65
N VAL A 50 -12.49 -10.48 2.59
CA VAL A 50 -13.25 -11.26 1.59
C VAL A 50 -12.34 -11.74 0.44
N CYS A 51 -11.55 -10.83 -0.15
CA CYS A 51 -10.76 -11.14 -1.36
C CYS A 51 -9.24 -11.15 -1.14
N GLY A 52 -8.76 -10.79 0.05
CA GLY A 52 -7.33 -10.78 0.41
C GLY A 52 -6.51 -9.61 -0.15
N ARG A 53 -7.09 -8.76 -1.01
CA ARG A 53 -6.37 -7.62 -1.61
C ARG A 53 -5.92 -6.61 -0.55
N LEU A 54 -4.74 -6.03 -0.74
CA LEU A 54 -4.24 -4.89 0.01
C LEU A 54 -5.09 -3.65 -0.29
N VAL A 55 -5.62 -3.04 0.76
CA VAL A 55 -6.54 -1.90 0.66
C VAL A 55 -6.11 -0.75 1.55
N CYS A 56 -6.24 0.47 1.03
CA CYS A 56 -6.10 1.69 1.82
C CYS A 56 -7.44 2.06 2.46
N GLU A 57 -7.38 2.94 3.46
CA GLU A 57 -8.55 3.45 4.18
C GLU A 57 -9.65 4.00 3.25
N LYS A 58 -9.28 4.68 2.16
CA LYS A 58 -10.24 5.27 1.21
C LYS A 58 -10.96 4.25 0.33
N CYS A 59 -10.35 3.09 0.10
CA CYS A 59 -10.88 2.05 -0.79
C CYS A 59 -11.43 0.86 -0.01
N SER A 60 -11.61 1.01 1.30
CA SER A 60 -12.16 -0.01 2.18
C SER A 60 -13.13 0.58 3.17
N VAL A 61 -14.01 -0.27 3.69
CA VAL A 61 -14.93 0.02 4.77
C VAL A 61 -14.62 -0.91 5.93
N GLU A 62 -14.71 -0.39 7.15
CA GLU A 62 -14.54 -1.15 8.37
C GLU A 62 -15.90 -1.63 8.87
N LEU A 63 -16.08 -2.95 8.94
CA LEU A 63 -17.25 -3.62 9.46
C LEU A 63 -16.85 -4.32 10.76
N GLY A 64 -16.92 -3.57 11.86
CA GLY A 64 -16.40 -4.03 13.16
C GLY A 64 -14.88 -4.18 13.12
N VAL A 65 -14.38 -5.41 13.29
CA VAL A 65 -12.95 -5.74 13.19
C VAL A 65 -12.50 -6.13 11.78
N ALA A 66 -13.46 -6.35 10.87
CA ALA A 66 -13.16 -6.76 9.50
C ALA A 66 -13.01 -5.53 8.59
N ARG A 67 -12.00 -5.53 7.74
CA ARG A 67 -11.83 -4.54 6.67
C ARG A 67 -12.24 -5.17 5.35
N VAL A 68 -13.15 -4.53 4.62
CA VAL A 68 -13.69 -5.03 3.35
C VAL A 68 -13.47 -3.98 2.27
N CYS A 69 -13.01 -4.36 1.08
CA CYS A 69 -12.87 -3.43 -0.03
C CYS A 69 -14.24 -2.94 -0.53
N VAL A 70 -14.28 -1.74 -1.11
CA VAL A 70 -15.52 -1.18 -1.68
C VAL A 70 -16.14 -2.09 -2.76
N ASP A 71 -15.32 -2.78 -3.55
CA ASP A 71 -15.79 -3.73 -4.58
C ASP A 71 -16.55 -4.92 -3.98
N CYS A 72 -16.05 -5.49 -2.87
CA CYS A 72 -16.72 -6.61 -2.18
C CYS A 72 -17.93 -6.10 -1.40
N TYR A 73 -17.82 -4.94 -0.77
CA TYR A 73 -18.93 -4.34 -0.04
C TYR A 73 -20.14 -4.07 -0.93
N ALA A 74 -19.92 -3.54 -2.15
CA ALA A 74 -20.98 -3.29 -3.11
C ALA A 74 -21.68 -4.57 -3.61
N LYS A 75 -20.96 -5.71 -3.66
CA LYS A 75 -21.54 -7.00 -4.06
C LYS A 75 -22.45 -7.60 -3.00
N GLU A 76 -22.15 -7.39 -1.72
CA GLU A 76 -22.96 -7.90 -0.60
C GLU A 76 -24.27 -7.11 -0.40
N THR A 77 -24.37 -5.91 -0.96
CA THR A 77 -25.56 -5.04 -0.85
C THR A 77 -26.47 -5.04 -2.09
N SER A 78 -26.16 -5.90 -3.09
CA SER A 78 -26.95 -6.05 -4.32
C SER A 78 -27.94 -7.21 -4.26
#